data_AF-A0A2H0SAY5-F1
#
_entry.id   AF-A0A2H0SAY5-F1
#
_cell.length_a   1.000
_cell.length_b   1.000
_cell.length_c   1.000
_cell.angle_alpha   90.00
_cell.angle_beta   90.00
_cell.angle_gamma   90.00
#
_symmetry.space_group_name_H-M   'P 1'
#
loop_
_entity.id
_entity.type
_entity.pdbx_description
1 polymer ?
#
loop_
_entity_poly.entity_id
_entity_poly.type
_entity_poly.pdbx_seq_one_letter_code
_entity_poly.pdbx_strand_id
1 'polypeptide(L)'
;MKTYSTIIRPILTEKSSMLQNGGQYSFEVRRDATKIDIKNAVKEIYGADVDKVTISILPKKTRLVGRGREITKRQVTKKAIVTLKAKKTIDPLKVKETKK
;
A
#
# COMPACT_ATOMS: atom_id res chain seq x y z
N MET A 1 6.83 -15.68 -1.27
CA MET A 1 5.48 -15.27 -1.73
C MET A 1 5.59 -14.57 -3.09
N LYS A 2 4.58 -14.65 -3.96
CA LYS A 2 4.58 -13.94 -5.26
C LYS A 2 4.54 -12.42 -5.02
N THR A 3 5.61 -11.74 -5.38
CA THR A 3 5.81 -10.27 -5.31
C THR A 3 4.66 -9.46 -5.93
N TYR A 4 4.10 -9.95 -7.04
CA TYR A 4 2.98 -9.30 -7.74
C TYR A 4 1.67 -9.26 -6.94
N SER A 5 1.49 -10.14 -5.96
CA SER A 5 0.27 -10.18 -5.15
C SER A 5 0.35 -9.33 -3.88
N THR A 6 1.53 -8.78 -3.56
CA THR A 6 1.80 -8.10 -2.29
C THR A 6 1.11 -6.74 -2.19
N ILE A 7 1.11 -5.97 -3.27
CA ILE A 7 0.50 -4.63 -3.36
C ILE A 7 -0.89 -4.79 -3.95
N ILE A 8 -1.91 -4.34 -3.22
CA ILE A 8 -3.32 -4.44 -3.65
C ILE A 8 -3.69 -3.21 -4.47
N ARG A 9 -3.42 -2.01 -3.93
CA ARG A 9 -3.74 -0.73 -4.58
C ARG A 9 -3.02 0.45 -3.93
N PRO A 10 -2.82 1.57 -4.64
CA PRO A 10 -2.39 2.81 -4.00
C PRO A 10 -3.49 3.44 -3.14
N ILE A 11 -3.08 4.16 -2.09
CA ILE A 11 -3.98 4.93 -1.24
C ILE A 11 -3.81 6.40 -1.60
N LEU A 12 -4.88 6.99 -2.16
CA LEU A 12 -4.93 8.39 -2.57
C LEU A 12 -5.87 9.16 -1.63
N THR A 13 -5.31 10.09 -0.87
CA THR A 13 -5.96 11.03 0.07
C THR A 13 -5.16 12.33 0.05
N GLU A 14 -5.66 13.47 0.54
CA GLU A 14 -4.85 14.72 0.51
C GLU A 14 -3.49 14.54 1.22
N LYS A 15 -3.50 13.84 2.36
CA LYS A 15 -2.28 13.49 3.09
C LYS A 15 -1.31 12.63 2.28
N SER A 16 -1.79 11.68 1.46
CA SER A 16 -0.87 10.87 0.67
C SER A 16 -0.24 11.70 -0.43
N SER A 17 -0.99 12.62 -1.05
CA SER A 17 -0.45 13.54 -2.06
C SER A 17 0.61 14.46 -1.46
N MET A 18 0.40 14.96 -0.23
CA MET A 18 1.43 15.72 0.48
C MET A 18 2.70 14.90 0.73
N LEU A 19 2.55 13.61 1.11
CA LEU A 19 3.69 12.71 1.33
C LEU A 19 4.43 12.35 0.03
N GLN A 20 3.73 12.32 -1.11
CA GLN A 20 4.33 12.08 -2.42
C GLN A 20 5.36 13.15 -2.79
N ASN A 21 5.13 14.41 -2.43
CA ASN A 21 6.11 15.49 -2.59
C ASN A 21 7.42 15.22 -1.83
N GLY A 22 7.34 14.46 -0.74
CA GLY A 22 8.48 13.99 0.05
C GLY A 22 9.09 12.66 -0.44
N GLY A 23 8.66 12.13 -1.59
CA GLY A 23 9.11 10.82 -2.10
C GLY A 23 8.56 9.62 -1.31
N GLN A 24 7.43 9.81 -0.61
CA GLN A 24 6.77 8.78 0.18
C GLN A 24 5.42 8.39 -0.44
N TYR A 25 5.23 7.08 -0.63
CA TYR A 25 4.04 6.54 -1.29
C TYR A 25 3.28 5.61 -0.35
N SER A 26 1.96 5.73 -0.34
CA SER A 26 1.06 4.93 0.50
C SER A 26 0.37 3.85 -0.32
N PHE A 27 0.47 2.60 0.13
CA PHE A 27 -0.15 1.43 -0.50
C PHE A 27 -1.01 0.65 0.49
N GLU A 28 -2.10 0.08 0.00
CA GLU A 28 -2.79 -1.01 0.65
C GLU A 28 -2.11 -2.31 0.22
N VAL A 29 -1.69 -3.11 1.20
CA VAL A 29 -0.94 -4.35 0.99
C VAL A 29 -1.66 -5.51 1.66
N ARG A 30 -1.33 -6.73 1.27
CA ARG A 30 -1.90 -7.91 1.91
C ARG A 30 -1.50 -8.01 3.39
N ARG A 31 -2.39 -8.62 4.19
CA ARG A 31 -2.17 -8.78 5.64
C ARG A 31 -0.98 -9.66 5.99
N ASP A 32 -0.64 -10.61 5.15
CA ASP A 32 0.48 -11.54 5.30
C ASP A 32 1.84 -10.96 4.87
N ALA A 33 1.85 -9.84 4.13
CA ALA A 33 3.07 -9.24 3.58
C ALA A 33 4.04 -8.73 4.68
N THR A 34 5.31 -9.12 4.56
CA THR A 34 6.41 -8.58 5.38
C THR A 34 7.02 -7.32 4.74
N LYS A 35 7.87 -6.60 5.48
CA LYS A 35 8.57 -5.42 4.94
C LYS A 35 9.49 -5.77 3.76
N ILE A 36 10.09 -6.95 3.78
CA ILE A 36 10.99 -7.44 2.73
C ILE A 36 10.18 -7.68 1.45
N ASP A 37 9.02 -8.33 1.57
CA ASP A 37 8.14 -8.59 0.43
C ASP A 37 7.67 -7.29 -0.23
N ILE A 38 7.31 -6.29 0.56
CA ILE A 38 6.87 -4.97 0.06
C ILE A 38 8.03 -4.28 -0.67
N LYS A 39 9.25 -4.36 -0.14
CA LYS A 39 10.44 -3.77 -0.74
C LYS A 39 10.69 -4.34 -2.14
N ASN A 40 10.65 -5.67 -2.24
CA ASN A 40 10.87 -6.39 -3.50
C ASN A 40 9.73 -6.12 -4.49
N ALA A 41 8.48 -6.14 -4.04
CA ALA A 41 7.32 -5.86 -4.89
C ALA A 41 7.36 -4.45 -5.49
N VAL A 42 7.71 -3.42 -4.71
CA VAL A 42 7.84 -2.05 -5.22
C VAL A 42 8.98 -1.96 -6.24
N LYS A 43 10.11 -2.61 -5.96
CA LYS A 43 11.25 -2.64 -6.88
C LYS A 43 10.90 -3.28 -8.22
N GLU A 44 10.19 -4.41 -8.20
CA GLU A 44 9.80 -5.13 -9.41
C GLU A 44 8.71 -4.38 -10.20
N ILE A 45 7.64 -3.93 -9.53
CA ILE A 45 6.48 -3.30 -10.19
C ILE A 45 6.84 -1.92 -10.75
N TYR A 46 7.57 -1.11 -9.98
CA TYR A 46 7.82 0.29 -10.31
C TYR A 46 9.26 0.56 -10.75
N GLY A 47 10.20 -0.37 -10.58
CA GLY A 47 11.60 -0.18 -10.96
C GLY A 47 12.29 0.93 -10.16
N ALA A 48 11.99 1.02 -8.87
CA ALA A 48 12.54 2.04 -7.98
C ALA A 48 13.10 1.43 -6.70
N ASP A 49 14.25 1.95 -6.26
CA ASP A 49 14.88 1.51 -5.02
C ASP A 49 14.23 2.16 -3.79
N VAL A 50 13.83 1.30 -2.87
CA VAL A 50 13.18 1.66 -1.61
C VAL A 50 14.24 1.86 -0.53
N ASP A 51 14.13 2.97 0.19
CA ASP A 51 14.93 3.27 1.37
C ASP A 51 14.34 2.58 2.60
N LYS A 52 13.11 2.98 2.95
CA LYS A 52 12.42 2.57 4.18
C LYS A 52 10.98 2.18 3.90
N VAL A 53 10.49 1.19 4.66
CA VAL A 53 9.09 0.77 4.66
C VAL A 53 8.53 0.84 6.08
N THR A 54 7.46 1.62 6.24
CA THR A 54 6.69 1.71 7.47
C THR A 54 5.34 1.04 7.23
N ILE A 55 4.96 0.10 8.10
CA ILE A 55 3.70 -0.63 7.98
C ILE A 55 2.80 -0.32 9.17
N SER A 56 1.49 -0.28 8.94
CA SER A 56 0.47 -0.22 9.98
C SER A 56 -0.72 -1.10 9.61
N ILE A 57 -1.35 -1.70 10.62
CA ILE A 57 -2.57 -2.48 10.44
C ILE A 57 -3.75 -1.58 10.80
N LEU A 58 -4.68 -1.41 9.86
CA LEU A 58 -5.93 -0.71 10.11
C LEU A 58 -6.98 -1.71 10.59
N PRO A 59 -7.61 -1.47 11.76
CA PRO A 59 -8.65 -2.35 12.26
C PRO A 59 -9.85 -2.36 11.32
N LYS A 60 -10.64 -3.44 11.41
CA LYS A 60 -11.91 -3.53 10.70
C LYS A 60 -12.81 -2.38 11.16
N LYS A 61 -13.57 -1.81 10.23
CA LYS A 61 -14.66 -0.89 10.59
C LYS A 61 -15.95 -1.68 10.58
N THR A 62 -16.65 -1.68 11.70
CA THR A 62 -17.99 -2.26 11.84
C THR A 62 -19.03 -1.16 11.91
N ARG A 63 -20.28 -1.52 11.63
CA ARG A 63 -21.44 -0.63 11.73
C ARG A 63 -22.57 -1.42 12.37
N LEU A 64 -23.23 -0.82 13.35
CA LEU A 64 -24.45 -1.35 13.92
C LEU A 64 -25.63 -1.12 12.96
N VAL A 65 -26.45 -2.14 12.75
CA VAL A 65 -27.62 -2.12 11.87
C VAL A 65 -28.82 -2.77 12.56
N GLY A 66 -29.99 -2.12 12.43
CA GLY A 66 -31.24 -2.60 13.02
C GLY A 66 -31.11 -2.95 14.50
N ARG A 67 -31.88 -3.95 14.95
CA ARG A 67 -31.96 -4.50 16.31
C ARG A 67 -30.62 -5.02 16.88
N GLY A 68 -29.62 -4.16 17.04
CA GLY A 68 -28.34 -4.49 17.68
C GLY A 68 -27.39 -5.39 16.87
N ARG A 69 -27.66 -5.66 15.59
CA ARG A 69 -26.78 -6.52 14.77
C ARG A 69 -25.58 -5.73 14.28
N GLU A 70 -24.40 -6.31 14.35
CA GLU A 70 -23.16 -5.68 13.88
C GLU A 70 -22.76 -6.25 12.52
N ILE A 71 -22.56 -5.39 11.52
CA ILE A 71 -22.03 -5.78 10.21
C ILE A 71 -20.63 -5.21 10.00
N THR A 72 -19.79 -5.97 9.30
CA THR A 72 -18.45 -5.50 8.92
C THR A 72 -18.56 -4.59 7.70
N LYS A 73 -18.32 -3.29 7.90
CA LYS A 73 -18.30 -2.27 6.83
C LYS A 73 -17.00 -2.31 6.03
N ARG A 74 -15.88 -2.57 6.68
CA ARG A 74 -14.57 -2.69 6.04
C ARG A 74 -13.72 -3.73 6.75
N GLN A 75 -13.11 -4.61 5.98
CA GLN A 75 -12.17 -5.62 6.48
C GLN A 75 -10.90 -4.99 7.04
N VAL A 76 -10.16 -5.76 7.84
CA VAL A 76 -8.82 -5.39 8.31
C VAL A 76 -7.89 -5.25 7.10
N THR A 77 -7.25 -4.10 6.95
CA THR A 77 -6.28 -3.86 5.88
C THR A 77 -4.91 -3.53 6.45
N LYS A 78 -3.85 -3.82 5.70
CA LYS A 78 -2.49 -3.38 6.05
C LYS A 78 -2.12 -2.23 5.13
N LYS A 79 -1.66 -1.13 5.71
CA LYS A 79 -1.13 0.04 5.00
C LYS A 79 0.38 0.00 5.06
N ALA A 80 1.02 0.26 3.92
CA ALA A 80 2.45 0.46 3.82
C ALA A 80 2.74 1.89 3.33
N ILE A 81 3.62 2.59 4.02
CA ILE A 81 4.22 3.84 3.58
C ILE A 81 5.66 3.51 3.17
N VAL A 82 5.98 3.76 1.91
CA VAL A 82 7.24 3.41 1.27
C VAL A 82 7.98 4.68 0.92
N THR A 83 9.20 4.82 1.42
CA THR A 83 10.10 5.93 1.13
C THR A 83 11.11 5.49 0.07
N LEU A 84 11.28 6.25 -0.99
CA LEU A 84 12.21 5.96 -2.08
C LEU A 84 13.58 6.61 -1.83
N LYS A 85 14.66 5.97 -2.27
CA LYS A 85 16.03 6.48 -2.06
C LYS A 85 16.34 7.79 -2.81
N ALA A 86 15.94 7.89 -4.08
CA ALA A 86 16.37 8.98 -4.95
C ALA A 86 15.35 10.13 -5.09
N LYS A 87 14.35 10.23 -4.19
CA LYS A 87 13.15 11.09 -4.39
C LYS A 87 12.58 10.99 -5.82
N LYS A 88 12.70 9.80 -6.41
CA LYS A 88 12.24 9.52 -7.76
C LYS A 88 10.72 9.61 -7.78
N THR A 89 10.16 10.38 -8.70
CA THR A 89 8.72 10.44 -8.87
C THR A 89 8.25 9.16 -9.54
N ILE A 90 7.40 8.40 -8.84
CA ILE A 90 6.67 7.26 -9.38
C ILE A 90 5.22 7.66 -9.57
N ASP A 91 4.61 7.19 -10.65
CA ASP A 91 3.15 7.21 -10.80
C ASP A 91 2.56 5.96 -10.13
N PRO A 92 1.87 6.09 -8.99
CA PRO A 92 1.33 4.95 -8.26
C PRO A 92 0.18 4.24 -8.99
N LEU A 93 -0.42 4.87 -10.01
CA LEU A 93 -1.52 4.30 -10.81
C LEU A 93 -1.01 3.54 -12.04
N LYS A 94 0.18 3.86 -12.54
CA LYS A 94 0.77 3.16 -13.68
C LYS A 94 1.58 1.96 -13.22
N VAL A 95 1.06 0.77 -13.52
CA VAL A 95 1.84 -0.46 -13.48
C VAL A 95 2.69 -0.49 -14.75
N LYS A 96 3.99 -0.75 -14.64
CA LYS A 96 4.81 -1.02 -15.83
C LYS A 96 4.18 -2.21 -16.55
N GLU A 97 3.76 -2.00 -17.80
CA GLU A 97 3.40 -3.11 -18.69
C GLU A 97 4.62 -4.01 -18.81
N THR A 98 4.60 -5.12 -18.08
CA THR A 98 5.61 -6.15 -18.23
C THR A 98 5.19 -6.94 -19.45
N LYS A 99 5.90 -6.75 -20.56
CA LYS A 99 5.78 -7.64 -21.72
C LYS A 99 5.92 -9.07 -21.22
N LYS A 100 4.90 -9.85 -21.50
CA LYS A 100 4.80 -11.28 -21.23
C LYS A 100 5.98 -12.03 -21.86
#